data_AF-A0A812PQD3-F1
#
_entry.id   AF-A0A812PQD3-F1
#
_cell.length_a   1.000
_cell.length_b   1.000
_cell.length_c   1.000
_cell.angle_alpha   90.00
_cell.angle_beta   90.00
_cell.angle_gamma   90.00
#
_symmetry.space_group_name_H-M   'P 1'
#
loop_
_entity.id
_entity.type
_entity.pdbx_description
1 polymer ?
#
loop_
_entity_poly.entity_id
_entity_poly.type
_entity_poly.pdbx_seq_one_letter_code
_entity_poly.pdbx_strand_id
1 'polypeptide(L)' 'MKDPAWQKYIEKAIEETNSDTNVCQNNNWKIQKFVIAPRDFSVQTGEFTPTMKLKRSVTEEMWKELIDPLYS' A
#
# COMPACT_ATOMS: atom_id res chain seq x y z
N MET A 1 -10.14 -1.22 -8.80
CA MET A 1 -9.30 -0.86 -9.96
C MET A 1 -8.42 -2.07 -10.31
N LYS A 2 -8.81 -2.88 -11.31
CA LYS A 2 -8.07 -4.10 -11.75
C LYS A 2 -7.56 -3.94 -13.19
N ASP A 3 -7.16 -2.71 -13.53
CA ASP A 3 -6.67 -2.42 -14.86
C ASP A 3 -5.19 -2.84 -14.95
N PRO A 4 -4.83 -3.76 -15.86
CA PRO A 4 -3.46 -4.26 -15.97
C PRO A 4 -2.46 -3.18 -16.40
N ALA A 5 -2.89 -2.13 -17.10
CA ALA A 5 -1.99 -1.05 -17.51
C ALA A 5 -1.51 -0.23 -16.31
N TRP A 6 -2.42 0.08 -15.37
CA TRP A 6 -2.09 0.82 -14.16
C TRP A 6 -1.26 0.01 -13.18
N GLN A 7 -1.53 -1.29 -13.05
CA GLN A 7 -0.70 -2.19 -12.24
C GLN A 7 0.74 -2.19 -12.74
N LYS A 8 0.93 -2.44 -14.04
CA LYS A 8 2.27 -2.45 -14.65
C LYS A 8 2.99 -1.10 -14.53
N TYR A 9 2.26 0.01 -14.64
CA TYR A 9 2.83 1.34 -14.46
C TYR A 9 3.37 1.54 -13.03
N ILE A 10 2.62 1.13 -12.01
CA ILE A 10 3.01 1.24 -10.61
C ILE A 10 4.16 0.27 -10.28
N GLU A 11 4.09 -0.97 -10.75
CA GLU A 11 5.16 -1.97 -10.60
C GLU A 11 6.48 -1.43 -11.15
N LYS A 12 6.46 -0.90 -12.37
CA LYS A 12 7.63 -0.30 -12.99
C LYS A 12 8.21 0.86 -12.16
N ALA A 13 7.36 1.74 -11.64
CA ALA A 13 7.81 2.87 -10.81
C ALA A 13 8.45 2.38 -9.49
N ILE A 14 7.90 1.33 -8.88
CA ILE A 14 8.47 0.71 -7.68
C ILE A 14 9.81 0.04 -7.98
N GLU A 15 9.93 -0.67 -9.10
CA GLU A 15 11.19 -1.30 -9.53
C GLU A 15 12.28 -0.25 -9.77
N GLU A 16 11.98 0.81 -10.51
CA GLU A 16 12.90 1.92 -10.77
C GLU A 16 13.38 2.57 -9.46
N THR A 17 12.47 2.81 -8.51
CA THR A 17 12.80 3.38 -7.20
C THR A 17 13.64 2.44 -6.35
N ASN A 18 13.30 1.15 -6.34
CA ASN A 18 14.02 0.12 -5.60
C ASN A 18 15.46 -0.10 -6.12
N SER A 19 15.70 0.18 -7.40
CA SER A 19 17.03 0.09 -8.04
C SER A 19 17.91 1.32 -7.80
N ASP A 20 17.33 2.47 -7.45
CA ASP A 20 18.11 3.67 -7.13
C ASP A 20 18.76 3.53 -5.75
N THR A 21 20.09 3.40 -5.74
CA THR A 21 20.88 3.26 -4.51
C THR A 21 20.93 4.53 -3.66
N ASN A 22 20.61 5.70 -4.22
CA ASN A 22 20.52 6.94 -3.45
C ASN A 22 19.24 6.96 -2.60
N VAL A 23 18.16 6.36 -3.10
CA VAL A 23 16.87 6.26 -2.41
C VAL A 23 16.83 5.01 -1.55
N CYS A 24 17.12 3.83 -2.09
CA CYS A 24 17.07 2.55 -1.38
C CYS A 24 18.49 2.02 -1.10
N GLN A 25 19.09 2.50 0.00
CA GLN A 25 20.47 2.14 0.37
C GLN A 25 20.65 0.66 0.75
N ASN A 26 19.60 0.01 1.26
CA ASN A 26 19.62 -1.40 1.63
C ASN A 26 18.28 -2.08 1.31
N ASN A 27 18.20 -3.40 1.51
CA ASN A 27 16.98 -4.16 1.22
C ASN A 27 15.78 -3.79 2.10
N ASN A 28 16.00 -3.25 3.31
CA ASN A 28 14.91 -2.84 4.21
C ASN A 28 14.19 -1.57 3.74
N TRP A 29 14.79 -0.84 2.80
CA TRP A 29 14.23 0.39 2.24
C TRP A 29 13.43 0.14 0.96
N LYS A 30 13.46 -1.11 0.46
CA LYS A 30 12.78 -1.50 -0.77
C LYS A 30 11.35 -1.94 -0.47
N ILE A 31 10.41 -1.55 -1.31
CA ILE A 31 9.05 -2.07 -1.28
C ILE A 31 9.06 -3.45 -1.93
N GLN A 32 8.80 -4.50 -1.14
CA GLN A 32 8.86 -5.90 -1.59
C GLN A 32 7.51 -6.42 -2.10
N LYS A 33 6.44 -6.12 -1.37
CA LYS A 33 5.06 -6.53 -1.70
C LYS A 33 4.14 -5.33 -1.50
N PHE A 34 3.19 -5.14 -2.39
CA PHE A 34 2.19 -4.08 -2.29
C PHE A 34 0.84 -4.57 -2.84
N VAL A 35 -0.23 -3.91 -2.41
CA VAL A 35 -1.58 -4.13 -2.93
C VAL A 35 -2.27 -2.78 -3.09
N ILE A 36 -3.08 -2.65 -4.15
CA ILE A 36 -3.86 -1.43 -4.40
C ILE A 36 -5.25 -1.64 -3.81
N ALA A 37 -5.63 -0.81 -2.84
CA ALA A 37 -6.96 -0.84 -2.28
C ALA A 37 -8.02 -0.50 -3.35
N PRO A 38 -9.18 -1.16 -3.37
CA PRO A 38 -10.24 -0.91 -4.34
C PRO A 38 -10.97 0.43 -4.15
N ARG A 39 -10.84 1.05 -2.97
CA ARG A 39 -11.39 2.37 -2.62
C ARG A 39 -10.45 3.11 -1.67
N ASP A 40 -10.62 4.42 -1.58
CA ASP A 40 -9.91 5.27 -0.63
C ASP A 40 -10.37 5.04 0.81
N PHE A 41 -9.51 5.42 1.75
CA PHE A 41 -9.85 5.49 3.17
C PHE A 41 -10.78 6.67 3.46
N SER A 42 -11.73 6.48 4.36
CA SER A 42 -12.72 7.50 4.70
C SER A 42 -12.86 7.75 6.19
N VAL A 43 -13.24 8.99 6.54
CA VAL A 43 -13.63 9.36 7.91
C VAL A 43 -14.98 8.74 8.26
N GLN A 44 -15.88 8.60 7.28
CA GLN A 44 -17.24 8.06 7.49
C GLN A 44 -17.23 6.57 7.82
N THR A 45 -16.32 5.82 7.20
CA THR A 45 -16.08 4.39 7.49
C THR A 45 -15.29 4.17 8.78
N GLY A 46 -14.78 5.23 9.40
CA GLY A 46 -14.03 5.18 10.66
C GLY A 46 -12.55 4.81 10.51
N GLU A 47 -12.04 4.68 9.28
CA GLU A 47 -10.62 4.41 9.00
C GLU A 47 -9.75 5.61 9.35
N PHE A 48 -10.26 6.81 9.12
CA PHE A 48 -9.62 8.05 9.53
C PHE A 48 -10.26 8.66 10.78
N THR A 49 -9.43 9.31 11.59
CA THR A 49 -9.91 10.26 12.60
C THR A 49 -10.51 11.50 11.91
N PRO A 50 -11.31 12.32 12.62
CA PRO A 50 -11.76 13.62 12.10
C PRO A 50 -10.60 14.54 11.68
N THR A 51 -9.38 14.29 12.19
CA THR A 51 -8.13 14.98 11.84
C THR A 51 -7.32 14.28 10.75
N MET A 52 -7.93 13.36 9.98
CA MET A 52 -7.32 12.61 8.86
C MET A 52 -6.11 11.73 9.25
N LYS A 53 -6.03 11.27 10.50
CA LYS A 53 -5.03 10.28 10.92
C LYS A 53 -5.59 8.87 10.76
N LEU A 54 -4.78 7.96 10.22
CA LEU A 54 -5.19 6.56 10.04
C LEU A 54 -5.32 5.84 11.38
N LYS A 55 -6.48 5.22 11.62
CA LYS A 55 -6.69 4.28 12.72
C LYS A 55 -6.29 2.87 12.27
N ARG A 56 -5.07 2.48 12.64
CA ARG A 56 -4.46 1.21 12.19
C ARG A 56 -5.29 -0.01 12.55
N SER A 57 -5.70 -0.17 13.81
CA SER A 57 -6.47 -1.35 14.24
C SER A 57 -7.75 -1.58 13.42
N VAL A 58 -8.55 -0.52 13.24
CA VAL A 58 -9.78 -0.57 12.44
C VAL A 58 -9.48 -0.88 10.98
N THR A 59 -8.44 -0.26 10.42
CA THR A 59 -8.05 -0.46 9.02
C THR A 59 -7.53 -1.88 8.79
N GLU A 60 -6.70 -2.40 9.69
CA GLU A 60 -6.16 -3.76 9.62
C GLU A 60 -7.27 -4.81 9.67
N GLU A 61 -8.28 -4.64 10.55
CA GLU A 61 -9.42 -5.56 10.62
C GLU A 61 -10.28 -5.52 9.36
N MET A 62 -10.58 -4.33 8.82
CA MET A 62 -11.42 -4.20 7.64
C MET A 62 -10.75 -4.67 6.34
N TRP A 63 -9.44 -4.50 6.24
CA TRP A 63 -8.66 -4.84 5.03
C TRP A 63 -7.87 -6.14 5.19
N LYS A 64 -8.23 -6.95 6.20
CA LYS A 64 -7.53 -8.19 6.54
C LYS A 64 -7.34 -9.12 5.35
N GLU A 65 -8.36 -9.27 4.50
CA GLU A 65 -8.30 -10.11 3.29
C GLU A 65 -7.25 -9.65 2.27
N LEU A 66 -6.91 -8.36 2.24
CA LEU A 66 -5.85 -7.81 1.39
C LEU A 66 -4.47 -7.85 2.06
N ILE A 67 -4.44 -7.75 3.39
CA ILE A 67 -3.21 -7.68 4.19
C ILE A 67 -2.63 -9.07 4.45
N ASP A 68 -3.46 -10.05 4.81
CA ASP A 68 -3.01 -11.41 5.16
C ASP A 68 -2.17 -12.08 4.05
N PRO A 69 -2.52 -11.99 2.75
CA PRO A 69 -1.70 -12.54 1.67
C PRO A 69 -0.34 -11.85 1.49
N LEU A 70 -0.18 -10.61 1.96
CA LEU A 70 1.11 -9.90 1.91
C LEU A 70 2.09 -10.48 2.93
N TYR A 71 1.59 -10.92 4.09
CA TYR A 71 2.40 -11.43 5.20
C TYR A 71 2.48 -12.96 5.29
N SER A 72 1.68 -13.66 4.49
CA SER A 72 1.82 -15.10 4.24
C SER A 72 3.05 -15.39 3.35
#